data_AF-A0A4Q3TT85-F1
#
_entry.id   AF-A0A4Q3TT85-F1
#
_cell.length_a   1.000
_cell.length_b   1.000
_cell.length_c   1.000
_cell.angle_alpha   90.00
_cell.angle_beta   90.00
_cell.angle_gamma   90.00
#
_symmetry.space_group_name_H-M   'P 1'
#
loop_
_entity.id
_entity.type
_entity.pdbx_description
1 polymer ?
#
loop_
_entity_poly.entity_id
_entity_poly.type
_entity_poly.pdbx_seq_one_letter_code
_entity_poly.pdbx_strand_id
1 'polypeptide(L)'
;MAQLDRDRRLLSSTRQEDARSEFQRDRDRILYSAQFRRLSGVTQVTSPAELHSFHNRLTHTLEVAQIARRIAERLLKLSVVSPSELDPDVCEAAALTHDLGHPPFGHNGEKTLDAAARGRDPECVLPITDDDGYEGNAQSLRIVTKLAVRPSGPDRPVPTI
;
A
#
# COMPACT_ATOMS: atom_id res chain seq x y z
N MET A 1 -27.85 -12.18 0.78
CA MET A 1 -26.98 -13.35 1.00
C MET A 1 -25.47 -13.04 0.99
N ALA A 2 -24.97 -12.06 0.22
CA ALA A 2 -23.54 -11.69 0.16
C ALA A 2 -22.97 -10.90 1.38
N GLN A 3 -23.82 -10.59 2.37
CA GLN A 3 -23.46 -9.83 3.58
C GLN A 3 -23.14 -10.79 4.75
N LEU A 4 -23.94 -11.85 4.88
CA LEU A 4 -23.75 -12.93 5.87
C LEU A 4 -22.42 -13.71 5.67
N ASP A 5 -21.99 -13.87 4.42
CA ASP A 5 -20.71 -14.54 4.10
C ASP A 5 -19.48 -13.63 4.34
N ARG A 6 -19.71 -12.32 4.43
CA ARG A 6 -18.69 -11.29 4.69
C ARG A 6 -18.34 -11.24 6.18
N ASP A 7 -19.34 -11.41 7.04
CA ASP A 7 -19.21 -11.43 8.49
C ASP A 7 -18.58 -12.74 8.99
N ARG A 8 -18.80 -13.85 8.28
CA ARG A 8 -18.24 -15.16 8.62
C ARG A 8 -16.71 -15.26 8.45
N ARG A 9 -16.09 -14.40 7.63
CA ARG A 9 -14.62 -14.31 7.48
C ARG A 9 -13.93 -13.54 8.62
N LEU A 10 -14.69 -12.81 9.42
CA LEU A 10 -14.21 -11.83 10.40
C LEU A 10 -14.35 -12.29 11.87
N LEU A 11 -15.04 -13.41 12.12
CA LEU A 11 -15.34 -13.94 13.46
C LEU A 11 -14.52 -15.18 13.84
N SER A 12 -13.27 -15.25 13.40
CA SER A 12 -12.36 -16.29 13.87
C SER A 12 -11.15 -15.60 14.49
N SER A 13 -11.31 -15.24 15.77
CA SER A 13 -10.21 -14.99 16.72
C SER A 13 -9.43 -16.28 17.04
N THR A 14 -9.77 -17.39 16.36
CA THR A 14 -9.07 -18.67 16.33
C THR A 14 -9.00 -19.17 14.89
N ARG A 15 -8.23 -18.52 14.01
CA ARG A 15 -7.73 -19.24 12.83
C ARG A 15 -6.56 -20.10 13.26
N GLN A 16 -6.82 -21.10 14.11
CA GLN A 16 -5.85 -22.12 14.49
C GLN A 16 -5.37 -22.95 13.27
N GLU A 17 -5.93 -22.69 12.09
CA GLU A 17 -5.66 -23.38 10.82
C GLU A 17 -5.19 -22.43 9.69
N ASP A 18 -4.86 -21.15 9.95
CA ASP A 18 -4.25 -20.32 8.89
C ASP A 18 -2.78 -20.74 8.71
N ALA A 19 -2.49 -21.44 7.62
CA ALA A 19 -1.14 -21.94 7.31
C ALA A 19 -0.14 -20.82 6.96
N ARG A 20 -0.59 -19.56 6.88
CA ARG A 20 0.22 -18.40 6.51
C ARG A 20 0.86 -17.75 7.74
N SER A 21 2.09 -17.25 7.58
CA SER A 21 2.73 -16.39 8.58
C SER A 21 1.98 -15.06 8.77
N GLU A 22 2.32 -14.29 9.81
CA GLU A 22 1.76 -12.94 10.01
C GLU A 22 2.05 -12.04 8.80
N PHE A 23 3.30 -12.02 8.34
CA PHE A 23 3.72 -11.22 7.18
C PHE A 23 3.03 -11.61 5.88
N GLN A 24 2.79 -12.91 5.67
CA GLN A 24 2.01 -13.38 4.53
C GLN A 24 0.56 -12.92 4.58
N ARG A 25 -0.04 -12.91 5.79
CA ARG A 25 -1.40 -12.38 5.97
C ARG A 25 -1.46 -10.89 5.66
N ASP A 26 -0.46 -10.11 6.06
CA ASP A 26 -0.40 -8.66 5.79
C ASP A 26 -0.16 -8.36 4.32
N ARG A 27 0.78 -9.06 3.69
CA ARG A 27 0.99 -9.00 2.23
C ARG A 27 -0.31 -9.28 1.47
N ASP A 28 -1.02 -10.34 1.82
CA ASP A 28 -2.27 -10.71 1.14
C ASP A 28 -3.36 -9.65 1.38
N ARG A 29 -3.44 -9.05 2.58
CA ARG A 29 -4.37 -7.93 2.87
C ARG A 29 -4.10 -6.74 1.94
N ILE A 30 -2.82 -6.41 1.70
CA ILE A 30 -2.43 -5.35 0.77
C ILE A 30 -2.87 -5.68 -0.65
N LEU A 31 -2.52 -6.86 -1.17
CA LEU A 31 -2.85 -7.30 -2.54
C LEU A 31 -4.35 -7.26 -2.82
N TYR A 32 -5.17 -7.64 -1.84
CA TYR A 32 -6.63 -7.64 -1.96
C TYR A 32 -7.31 -6.35 -1.50
N SER A 33 -6.55 -5.30 -1.20
CA SER A 33 -7.10 -4.00 -0.80
C SER A 33 -7.72 -3.25 -1.99
N ALA A 34 -8.66 -2.35 -1.70
CA ALA A 34 -9.23 -1.48 -2.72
C ALA A 34 -8.19 -0.45 -3.20
N GLN A 35 -7.29 -0.04 -2.32
CA GLN A 35 -6.23 0.93 -2.57
C GLN A 35 -5.21 0.38 -3.57
N PHE A 36 -4.81 -0.89 -3.42
CA PHE A 36 -3.94 -1.57 -4.37
C PHE A 36 -4.60 -1.73 -5.75
N ARG A 37 -5.87 -2.16 -5.79
CA ARG A 37 -6.62 -2.24 -7.05
C ARG A 37 -6.73 -0.91 -7.77
N ARG A 38 -6.79 0.22 -7.06
CA ARG A 38 -6.86 1.56 -7.68
C ARG A 38 -5.65 1.86 -8.56
N LEU A 39 -4.49 1.26 -8.27
CA LEU A 39 -3.27 1.48 -9.05
C LEU A 39 -3.42 1.06 -10.52
N SER A 40 -4.37 0.17 -10.86
CA SER A 40 -4.66 -0.19 -12.25
C SER A 40 -5.22 0.98 -13.06
N GLY A 41 -5.89 1.93 -12.39
CA GLY A 41 -6.49 3.12 -12.98
C GLY A 41 -5.60 4.36 -12.90
N VAL A 42 -4.44 4.28 -12.24
CA VAL A 42 -3.47 5.37 -12.21
C VAL A 42 -2.43 5.12 -13.28
N THR A 43 -2.44 5.95 -14.32
CA THR A 43 -1.43 5.92 -15.38
C THR A 43 -0.08 6.38 -14.84
N GLN A 44 0.98 5.67 -15.21
CA GLN A 44 2.33 6.20 -15.07
C GLN A 44 2.52 7.22 -16.18
N VAL A 45 2.97 8.44 -15.84
CA VAL A 45 3.30 9.45 -16.86
C VAL A 45 4.60 9.01 -17.52
N THR A 46 4.50 8.29 -18.63
CA THR A 46 5.66 7.91 -19.44
C THR A 46 6.11 9.07 -20.33
N SER A 47 7.42 9.22 -20.49
CA SER A 47 7.99 10.12 -21.49
C SER A 47 7.61 9.64 -22.90
N PRO A 48 7.37 10.52 -23.89
CA PRO A 48 7.09 10.11 -25.27
C PRO A 48 8.15 9.23 -25.91
N ALA A 49 9.36 9.15 -25.33
CA ALA A 49 10.43 8.25 -25.77
C ALA A 49 10.20 6.77 -25.39
N GLU A 50 9.31 6.48 -24.43
CA GLU A 50 9.00 5.14 -23.94
C GLU A 50 7.70 4.58 -24.58
N LEU A 51 7.59 4.73 -25.90
CA LEU A 51 6.41 4.40 -26.72
C LEU A 51 5.87 2.95 -26.63
N HIS A 52 6.53 2.05 -25.89
CA HIS A 52 6.28 0.61 -25.99
C HIS A 52 5.89 -0.07 -24.68
N SER A 53 5.75 0.67 -23.57
CA SER A 53 5.23 0.06 -22.34
C SER A 53 4.44 1.04 -21.49
N PHE A 54 3.13 1.09 -21.72
CA PHE A 54 2.19 1.76 -20.82
C PHE A 54 2.05 0.93 -19.54
N HIS A 55 3.06 0.93 -18.69
CA HIS A 55 2.93 0.39 -17.35
C HIS A 55 2.01 1.31 -16.56
N ASN A 56 0.93 0.77 -16.00
CA ASN A 56 0.20 1.49 -14.97
C ASN A 56 0.93 1.30 -13.64
N ARG A 57 0.58 2.09 -12.62
CA ARG A 57 1.28 2.01 -11.34
C ARG A 57 1.13 0.62 -10.69
N LEU A 58 0.09 -0.13 -11.05
CA LEU A 58 -0.09 -1.52 -10.61
C LEU A 58 0.99 -2.44 -11.16
N THR A 59 1.23 -2.45 -12.47
CA THR A 59 2.26 -3.33 -13.08
C THR A 59 3.65 -2.98 -12.56
N HIS A 60 3.96 -1.69 -12.45
CA HIS A 60 5.20 -1.24 -11.84
C HIS A 60 5.35 -1.74 -10.40
N THR A 61 4.31 -1.59 -9.58
CA THR A 61 4.33 -2.05 -8.17
C THR A 61 4.52 -3.56 -8.06
N LEU A 62 3.93 -4.35 -8.97
CA LEU A 62 4.10 -5.81 -8.98
C LEU A 62 5.54 -6.21 -9.35
N GLU A 63 6.17 -5.53 -10.31
CA GLU A 63 7.58 -5.75 -10.68
C GLU A 63 8.52 -5.42 -9.51
N VAL A 64 8.33 -4.24 -8.89
CA VAL A 64 9.11 -3.80 -7.74
C VAL A 64 8.96 -4.78 -6.56
N ALA A 65 7.73 -5.26 -6.30
CA ALA A 65 7.47 -6.24 -5.25
C ALA A 65 8.19 -7.57 -5.49
N GLN A 66 8.15 -8.09 -6.72
CA GLN A 66 8.88 -9.30 -7.08
C GLN A 66 10.39 -9.11 -6.93
N ILE A 67 10.95 -7.99 -7.40
CA ILE A 67 12.38 -7.69 -7.29
C ILE A 67 12.78 -7.58 -5.82
N ALA A 68 12.03 -6.85 -5.00
CA ALA A 68 12.30 -6.70 -3.57
C ALA A 68 12.36 -8.05 -2.85
N ARG A 69 11.38 -8.93 -3.12
CA ARG A 69 11.36 -10.29 -2.59
C ARG A 69 12.60 -11.09 -3.00
N ARG A 70 12.97 -11.06 -4.29
CA ARG A 70 14.12 -11.81 -4.83
C ARG A 70 15.45 -11.31 -4.28
N ILE A 71 15.58 -10.01 -4.05
CA ILE A 71 16.74 -9.42 -3.37
C ILE A 71 16.83 -9.98 -1.94
N ALA A 72 15.73 -9.97 -1.19
CA ALA A 72 15.71 -10.49 0.18
C ALA A 72 16.09 -11.99 0.24
N GLU A 73 15.48 -12.81 -0.61
CA GLU A 73 15.82 -14.24 -0.72
C GLU A 73 17.29 -14.46 -1.12
N ARG A 74 17.85 -13.60 -1.97
CA ARG A 74 19.27 -13.69 -2.38
C ARG A 74 20.21 -13.36 -1.22
N LEU A 75 19.91 -12.32 -0.43
CA LEU A 75 20.72 -11.95 0.74
C LEU A 75 20.71 -13.05 1.80
N LEU A 76 19.54 -13.67 2.05
CA LEU A 76 19.44 -14.83 2.95
C LEU A 76 20.27 -16.01 2.44
N LYS A 77 20.21 -16.32 1.14
CA LYS A 77 21.01 -17.41 0.54
C LYS A 77 22.52 -17.17 0.60
N LEU A 78 22.95 -15.90 0.63
CA LEU A 78 24.35 -15.53 0.79
C LEU A 78 24.80 -15.51 2.26
N SER A 79 23.89 -15.76 3.20
CA SER A 79 24.15 -15.74 4.65
C SER A 79 24.78 -14.42 5.14
N VAL A 80 24.50 -13.32 4.46
CA VAL A 80 25.00 -11.97 4.82
C VAL A 80 24.09 -11.27 5.83
N VAL A 81 22.88 -11.80 6.05
CA VAL A 81 21.87 -11.31 7.00
C VAL A 81 21.17 -12.53 7.62
N SER A 82 20.82 -12.47 8.92
CA SER A 82 20.09 -13.54 9.60
C SER A 82 18.63 -13.64 9.12
N PRO A 83 18.03 -14.85 9.06
CA PRO A 83 16.58 -15.01 8.86
C PRO A 83 15.71 -14.31 9.92
N SER A 84 16.27 -13.98 11.09
CA SER A 84 15.56 -13.20 12.12
C SER A 84 15.53 -11.69 11.83
N GLU A 85 16.36 -11.21 10.90
CA GLU A 85 16.52 -9.78 10.58
C GLU A 85 15.89 -9.40 9.24
N LEU A 86 15.61 -10.39 8.38
CA LEU A 86 15.11 -10.17 7.04
C LEU A 86 14.10 -11.25 6.66
N ASP A 87 12.88 -10.82 6.38
CA ASP A 87 11.81 -11.68 5.88
C ASP A 87 11.39 -11.23 4.46
N PRO A 88 11.45 -12.12 3.44
CA PRO A 88 11.06 -11.77 2.08
C PRO A 88 9.60 -11.33 1.91
N ASP A 89 8.67 -11.85 2.73
CA ASP A 89 7.26 -11.46 2.71
C ASP A 89 7.09 -10.01 3.24
N VAL A 90 7.92 -9.58 4.20
CA VAL A 90 7.95 -8.18 4.67
C VAL A 90 8.47 -7.23 3.58
N CYS A 91 9.56 -7.60 2.89
CA CYS A 91 10.10 -6.80 1.79
C CYS A 91 9.09 -6.67 0.64
N GLU A 92 8.40 -7.77 0.32
CA GLU A 92 7.34 -7.76 -0.69
C GLU A 92 6.15 -6.89 -0.26
N ALA A 93 5.70 -6.99 0.99
CA ALA A 93 4.62 -6.16 1.52
C ALA A 93 4.97 -4.65 1.50
N ALA A 94 6.19 -4.29 1.90
CA ALA A 94 6.67 -2.91 1.83
C ALA A 94 6.68 -2.40 0.38
N ALA A 95 7.17 -3.20 -0.56
CA ALA A 95 7.17 -2.85 -1.98
C ALA A 95 5.76 -2.75 -2.57
N LEU A 96 4.82 -3.61 -2.18
CA LEU A 96 3.42 -3.52 -2.62
C LEU A 96 2.70 -2.26 -2.11
N THR A 97 3.16 -1.70 -0.98
CA THR A 97 2.54 -0.54 -0.35
C THR A 97 3.14 0.79 -0.76
N HIS A 98 4.36 0.81 -1.30
CA HIS A 98 5.13 2.03 -1.56
C HIS A 98 4.33 3.07 -2.36
N ASP A 99 3.58 2.58 -3.33
CA ASP A 99 2.89 3.40 -4.32
C ASP A 99 1.41 3.67 -4.02
N LEU A 100 0.89 3.18 -2.89
CA LEU A 100 -0.52 3.31 -2.54
C LEU A 100 -0.97 4.76 -2.35
N GLY A 101 -0.09 5.67 -1.96
CA GLY A 101 -0.42 7.07 -1.69
C GLY A 101 -0.30 7.99 -2.88
N HIS A 102 0.10 7.49 -4.05
CA HIS A 102 0.31 8.38 -5.19
C HIS A 102 -1.01 8.93 -5.75
N PRO A 103 -1.09 10.25 -5.98
CA PRO A 103 -2.31 10.86 -6.47
C PRO A 103 -2.49 10.61 -7.98
N PRO A 104 -3.70 10.81 -8.52
CA PRO A 104 -3.90 10.96 -9.96
C PRO A 104 -2.99 12.05 -10.53
N PHE A 105 -2.61 11.93 -11.81
CA PHE A 105 -1.75 12.90 -12.51
C PHE A 105 -0.31 13.05 -11.95
N GLY A 106 0.14 12.10 -11.14
CA GLY A 106 1.51 12.02 -10.65
C GLY A 106 1.97 13.28 -9.92
N HIS A 107 3.19 13.74 -10.23
CA HIS A 107 3.79 14.92 -9.60
C HIS A 107 2.94 16.19 -9.71
N ASN A 108 2.13 16.33 -10.76
CA ASN A 108 1.23 17.49 -10.88
C ASN A 108 0.12 17.40 -9.84
N GLY A 109 -0.49 16.22 -9.67
CA GLY A 109 -1.47 15.98 -8.61
C GLY A 109 -0.87 16.20 -7.22
N GLU A 110 0.36 15.74 -6.99
CA GLU A 110 1.06 15.93 -5.72
C GLU A 110 1.32 17.41 -5.42
N LYS A 111 1.82 18.18 -6.39
CA LYS A 111 2.01 19.64 -6.24
C LYS A 111 0.71 20.38 -5.97
N THR A 112 -0.35 20.04 -6.70
CA THR A 112 -1.67 20.66 -6.49
C THR A 112 -2.21 20.33 -5.11
N LEU A 113 -2.12 19.07 -4.67
CA LEU A 113 -2.57 18.65 -3.35
C LEU A 113 -1.73 19.28 -2.23
N ASP A 114 -0.42 19.41 -2.40
CA ASP A 114 0.46 20.07 -1.41
C ASP A 114 0.17 21.57 -1.32
N ALA A 115 -0.03 22.24 -2.45
CA ALA A 115 -0.44 23.65 -2.47
C ALA A 115 -1.80 23.85 -1.79
N ALA A 116 -2.77 22.99 -2.08
CA ALA A 116 -4.08 22.97 -1.45
C ALA A 116 -4.00 22.74 0.06
N ALA A 117 -3.29 21.71 0.50
CA ALA A 117 -3.13 21.37 1.92
C ALA A 117 -2.51 22.51 2.73
N ARG A 118 -1.58 23.25 2.12
CA ARG A 118 -0.87 24.39 2.73
C ARG A 118 -1.57 25.73 2.54
N GLY A 119 -2.81 25.75 2.03
CA GLY A 119 -3.56 26.99 1.81
C GLY A 119 -2.97 27.93 0.77
N ARG A 120 -2.13 27.42 -0.13
CA ARG A 120 -1.51 28.18 -1.23
C ARG A 120 -2.28 28.13 -2.53
N ASP A 121 -3.36 27.35 -2.58
CA ASP A 121 -4.31 27.31 -3.69
C ASP A 121 -5.53 28.19 -3.34
N PRO A 122 -5.72 29.35 -4.01
CA PRO A 122 -6.80 30.28 -3.71
C PRO A 122 -8.21 29.74 -4.05
N GLU A 123 -8.31 28.67 -4.83
CA GLU A 123 -9.59 28.01 -5.14
C GLU A 123 -9.90 26.83 -4.20
N CYS A 124 -8.97 26.49 -3.29
CA CYS A 124 -9.09 25.32 -2.44
C CYS A 124 -10.05 25.56 -1.25
N VAL A 125 -11.00 24.64 -1.08
CA VAL A 125 -12.03 24.67 -0.02
C VAL A 125 -11.69 23.74 1.16
N LEU A 126 -10.51 23.12 1.15
CA LEU A 126 -10.11 22.22 2.23
C LEU A 126 -9.81 23.02 3.51
N PRO A 127 -10.19 22.52 4.69
CA PRO A 127 -9.81 23.15 5.95
C PRO A 127 -8.28 23.10 6.08
N ILE A 128 -7.65 24.25 5.93
CA ILE A 128 -6.21 24.45 6.04
C ILE A 128 -5.83 24.21 7.50
N THR A 129 -4.88 23.31 7.74
CA THR A 129 -4.23 23.16 9.05
C THR A 129 -2.79 23.61 8.88
N ASP A 130 -2.39 24.63 9.63
CA ASP A 130 -1.31 25.57 9.28
C ASP A 130 0.12 25.02 9.11
N ASP A 131 0.40 23.72 9.08
CA ASP A 131 1.78 23.21 8.95
C ASP A 131 1.99 21.94 8.09
N ASP A 132 0.93 21.26 7.62
CA ASP A 132 1.08 19.96 6.94
C ASP A 132 0.96 20.07 5.40
N GLY A 133 1.55 19.10 4.69
CA GLY A 133 1.59 19.04 3.24
C GLY A 133 1.02 17.74 2.68
N TYR A 134 1.07 17.60 1.37
CA TYR A 134 0.77 16.32 0.71
C TYR A 134 2.05 15.74 0.13
N GLU A 135 2.34 14.48 0.48
CA GLU A 135 3.42 13.71 -0.13
C GLU A 135 2.96 12.24 -0.28
N GLY A 136 3.31 11.64 -1.41
CA GLY A 136 2.83 10.31 -1.79
C GLY A 136 3.18 9.20 -0.80
N ASN A 137 4.41 9.14 -0.29
CA ASN A 137 4.86 8.13 0.67
C ASN A 137 4.19 8.34 2.05
N ALA A 138 4.06 9.57 2.52
CA ALA A 138 3.34 9.91 3.74
C ALA A 138 1.87 9.46 3.64
N GLN A 139 1.26 9.64 2.46
CA GLN A 139 -0.08 9.15 2.19
C GLN A 139 -0.13 7.61 2.09
N SER A 140 0.88 6.94 1.54
CA SER A 140 0.99 5.46 1.57
C SER A 140 0.98 4.96 3.02
N LEU A 141 1.79 5.59 3.89
CA LEU A 141 1.82 5.27 5.31
C LEU A 141 0.46 5.50 5.98
N ARG A 142 -0.18 6.64 5.71
CA ARG A 142 -1.54 6.94 6.23
C ARG A 142 -2.57 5.93 5.77
N ILE A 143 -2.47 5.45 4.52
CA ILE A 143 -3.36 4.41 4.00
C ILE A 143 -3.21 3.13 4.81
N VAL A 144 -1.99 2.62 4.97
CA VAL A 144 -1.76 1.34 5.63
C VAL A 144 -1.96 1.40 7.15
N THR A 145 -1.80 2.57 7.78
CA THR A 145 -1.94 2.69 9.24
C THR A 145 -3.31 3.17 9.71
N LYS A 146 -4.08 3.89 8.86
CA LYS A 146 -5.34 4.54 9.28
C LYS A 146 -6.51 4.26 8.36
N LEU A 147 -6.34 4.34 7.04
CA LEU A 147 -7.47 4.35 6.11
C LEU A 147 -7.90 2.96 5.61
N ALA A 148 -6.95 2.05 5.43
CA ALA A 148 -7.21 0.66 5.05
C ALA A 148 -7.53 -0.22 6.27
N VAL A 149 -7.21 0.27 7.48
CA VAL A 149 -7.53 -0.38 8.75
C VAL A 149 -9.04 -0.39 8.95
N ARG A 150 -9.63 -1.60 9.02
CA ARG A 150 -11.03 -1.75 9.40
C ARG A 150 -11.14 -1.74 10.93
N PRO A 151 -12.02 -0.91 11.52
CA PRO A 151 -12.14 -0.88 12.98
C PRO A 151 -12.49 -2.25 13.55
N SER A 152 -11.74 -2.64 14.58
CA SER A 152 -12.06 -3.76 15.45
C SER A 152 -13.28 -3.38 16.31
N GLY A 153 -14.38 -4.12 16.16
CA GLY A 153 -15.47 -4.08 17.13
C GLY A 153 -15.09 -4.85 18.41
N PRO A 154 -15.94 -4.85 19.44
CA PRO A 154 -15.65 -5.46 20.76
C PRO A 154 -15.25 -6.95 20.73
N ASP A 155 -15.39 -7.63 19.57
CA ASP A 155 -15.07 -9.04 19.36
C ASP A 155 -13.96 -9.29 18.31
N ARG A 156 -13.16 -8.26 17.96
CA ARG A 156 -12.13 -8.37 16.91
C ARG A 156 -10.71 -8.13 17.46
N PRO A 157 -9.73 -9.00 17.19
CA PRO A 157 -8.33 -8.70 17.48
C PRO A 157 -7.87 -7.47 16.69
N VAL A 158 -6.89 -6.76 17.25
CA VAL A 158 -6.33 -5.51 16.73
C VAL A 158 -5.90 -5.69 15.27
N PRO A 159 -6.24 -4.76 14.36
CA PRO A 159 -5.76 -4.84 12.99
C PRO A 159 -4.27 -4.46 12.98
N THR A 160 -3.40 -5.45 12.84
CA THR A 160 -2.06 -5.23 12.30
C THR A 160 -2.13 -5.18 10.78
N ILE A 161 -1.48 -4.18 10.21
CA ILE A 161 -0.92 -4.20 8.85
C ILE A 161 0.60 -4.17 9.05
#